data_AF-A0A0F5FWH3-F1
#
_entry.id   AF-A0A0F5FWH3-F1
#
_cell.length_a   1.000
_cell.length_b   1.000
_cell.length_c   1.000
_cell.angle_alpha   90.00
_cell.angle_beta   90.00
_cell.angle_gamma   90.00
#
_symmetry.space_group_name_H-M   'P 1'
#
loop_
_entity.id
_entity.type
_entity.pdbx_description
1 polymer ?
#
loop_
_entity_poly.entity_id
_entity_poly.type
_entity_poly.pdbx_seq_one_letter_code
_entity_poly.pdbx_strand_id
1 'polypeptide(L)'
;MGSRMFRTRNPARDANTDLDRFMTVRRSIASAIEGATRERDGLQRRLDVYYAQATSLLDNSPEFAERDSAEEEAIRQAEDNAAAASRRIKQITEHIAQLNKMLADVDAVLDGTDL
;
A
#
# COMPACT_ATOMS: atom_id res chain seq x y z
N MET A 1 -41.67 39.25 -19.81
CA MET A 1 -40.85 38.31 -19.01
C MET A 1 -40.24 37.29 -19.95
N GLY A 2 -38.92 37.33 -20.18
CA GLY A 2 -38.24 36.35 -21.02
C GLY A 2 -37.94 35.10 -20.21
N SER A 3 -38.59 33.98 -20.54
CA SER A 3 -38.25 32.68 -19.96
C SER A 3 -36.84 32.32 -20.44
N ARG A 4 -35.86 32.25 -19.54
CA ARG A 4 -34.54 31.68 -19.83
C ARG A 4 -34.73 30.18 -20.04
N MET A 5 -34.91 29.80 -21.29
CA MET A 5 -34.93 28.42 -21.73
C MET A 5 -33.65 27.73 -21.21
N PHE A 6 -33.84 26.62 -20.48
CA PHE A 6 -32.73 25.83 -19.93
C PHE A 6 -31.88 25.32 -21.10
N ARG A 7 -30.66 25.84 -21.26
CA ARG A 7 -29.72 25.38 -22.28
C ARG A 7 -28.95 24.19 -21.74
N THR A 8 -29.29 23.00 -22.20
CA THR A 8 -28.50 21.79 -21.94
C THR A 8 -27.14 21.90 -22.63
N ARG A 9 -26.07 21.59 -21.90
CA ARG A 9 -24.69 21.59 -22.44
C ARG A 9 -24.54 20.51 -23.52
N ASN A 10 -23.51 20.64 -24.37
CA ASN A 10 -23.18 19.66 -25.40
C ASN A 10 -22.79 18.32 -24.74
N PRO A 11 -23.50 17.21 -25.01
CA PRO A 11 -23.23 15.89 -24.43
C PRO A 11 -21.78 15.42 -24.60
N ALA A 12 -21.15 15.69 -25.74
CA ALA A 12 -19.77 15.29 -26.00
C ALA A 12 -18.76 15.99 -25.07
N ARG A 13 -19.07 17.21 -24.62
CA ARG A 13 -18.20 17.93 -23.67
C ARG A 13 -18.32 17.34 -22.28
N ASP A 14 -19.53 16.95 -21.89
CA ASP A 14 -19.76 16.37 -20.57
C ASP A 14 -19.13 14.96 -20.52
N ALA A 15 -19.23 14.19 -21.60
CA ALA A 15 -18.53 12.92 -21.77
C ALA A 15 -17.00 13.04 -21.63
N ASN A 16 -16.37 14.00 -22.34
CA ASN A 16 -14.95 14.28 -22.20
C ASN A 16 -14.56 14.70 -20.77
N THR A 17 -15.42 15.49 -20.11
CA THR A 17 -15.18 15.92 -18.73
C THR A 17 -15.21 14.74 -17.77
N ASP A 18 -16.12 13.78 -17.98
CA ASP A 18 -16.21 12.58 -17.17
C ASP A 18 -15.04 11.64 -17.42
N LEU A 19 -14.62 11.47 -18.67
CA LEU A 19 -13.39 10.74 -19.01
C LEU A 19 -12.17 11.32 -18.27
N ASP A 20 -11.97 12.64 -18.32
CA ASP A 20 -10.85 13.30 -17.64
C ASP A 20 -10.86 13.08 -16.11
N ARG A 21 -12.05 13.06 -15.51
CA ARG A 21 -12.22 12.79 -14.08
C ARG A 21 -11.82 11.36 -13.73
N PHE A 22 -12.34 10.38 -14.46
CA PHE A 22 -12.02 8.97 -14.22
C PHE A 22 -10.53 8.67 -14.49
N MET A 23 -9.94 9.27 -15.53
CA MET A 23 -8.50 9.16 -15.78
C MET A 23 -7.65 9.76 -14.66
N THR A 24 -8.11 10.87 -14.05
CA THR A 24 -7.44 11.46 -12.88
C THR A 24 -7.50 10.51 -11.69
N VAL A 25 -8.67 9.97 -11.37
CA VAL A 25 -8.86 9.01 -10.27
C VAL A 25 -8.00 7.76 -10.48
N ARG A 26 -8.03 7.19 -11.69
CA ARG A 26 -7.24 6.02 -12.08
C ARG A 26 -5.75 6.22 -11.80
N ARG A 27 -5.18 7.35 -12.24
CA ARG A 27 -3.76 7.70 -12.02
C ARG A 27 -3.43 7.84 -10.53
N SER A 28 -4.32 8.46 -9.75
CA SER A 28 -4.13 8.58 -8.30
C SER A 28 -4.11 7.22 -7.59
N ILE A 29 -5.02 6.31 -7.96
CA ILE A 29 -5.05 4.95 -7.40
C ILE A 29 -3.79 4.17 -7.79
N ALA A 30 -3.38 4.22 -9.06
CA ALA A 30 -2.16 3.55 -9.53
C ALA A 30 -0.91 4.03 -8.78
N SER A 31 -0.77 5.35 -8.57
CA SER A 31 0.33 5.93 -7.79
C SER A 31 0.31 5.48 -6.32
N ALA A 32 -0.87 5.41 -5.71
CA ALA A 32 -1.02 4.91 -4.35
C ALA A 32 -0.62 3.43 -4.22
N ILE A 33 -0.98 2.58 -5.20
CA ILE A 33 -0.56 1.17 -5.26
C ILE A 33 0.96 1.07 -5.35
N GLU A 34 1.58 1.85 -6.23
CA GLU A 34 3.04 1.85 -6.40
C GLU A 34 3.76 2.29 -5.10
N GLY A 35 3.28 3.36 -4.46
CA GLY A 35 3.79 3.83 -3.17
C GLY A 35 3.68 2.77 -2.07
N ALA A 36 2.51 2.15 -1.92
CA ALA A 36 2.27 1.10 -0.93
C ALA A 36 3.13 -0.14 -1.18
N THR A 37 3.30 -0.53 -2.45
CA THR A 37 4.15 -1.66 -2.85
C THR A 37 5.60 -1.41 -2.47
N ARG A 38 6.14 -0.21 -2.78
CA ARG A 38 7.49 0.17 -2.37
C ARG A 38 7.68 0.15 -0.85
N GLU A 39 6.71 0.65 -0.08
CA GLU A 39 6.75 0.63 1.39
C GLU A 39 6.81 -0.80 1.92
N ARG A 40 5.90 -1.67 1.45
CA ARG A 40 5.85 -3.08 1.83
C ARG A 40 7.17 -3.79 1.52
N ASP A 41 7.68 -3.63 0.31
CA ASP A 41 8.89 -4.33 -0.13
C ASP A 41 10.14 -3.78 0.60
N GLY A 42 10.15 -2.50 0.96
CA GLY A 42 11.19 -1.91 1.81
C GLY A 42 11.14 -2.42 3.25
N LEU A 43 9.94 -2.67 3.80
CA LEU A 43 9.79 -3.29 5.12
C LEU A 43 10.19 -4.76 5.10
N GLN A 44 9.75 -5.52 4.09
CA GLN A 44 10.09 -6.94 3.95
C GLN A 44 11.61 -7.14 3.88
N ARG A 45 12.31 -6.39 3.02
CA ARG A 45 13.78 -6.47 2.92
C ARG A 45 14.49 -6.19 4.25
N ARG A 46 14.02 -5.21 5.02
CA ARG A 46 14.61 -4.89 6.34
C ARG A 46 14.37 -6.02 7.34
N LEU A 47 13.19 -6.62 7.32
CA LEU A 47 12.84 -7.76 8.15
C LEU A 47 13.69 -8.99 7.79
N ASP A 48 13.89 -9.26 6.50
CA ASP A 48 14.71 -10.38 6.03
C ASP A 48 16.19 -10.22 6.44
N VAL A 49 16.75 -9.01 6.31
CA VAL A 49 18.11 -8.69 6.78
C VAL A 49 18.22 -8.88 8.29
N TYR A 50 17.22 -8.43 9.04
CA TYR A 50 17.17 -8.61 10.49
C TYR A 50 17.18 -10.10 10.87
N TYR A 51 16.35 -10.94 10.22
CA TYR A 51 16.35 -12.38 10.48
C TYR A 51 17.67 -13.04 10.12
N ALA A 52 18.29 -12.67 9.00
CA ALA A 52 19.61 -13.20 8.62
C ALA A 52 20.69 -12.86 9.66
N GLN A 53 20.67 -11.63 10.19
CA GLN A 53 21.57 -11.20 11.26
C GLN A 53 21.31 -11.95 12.57
N ALA A 54 20.04 -12.11 12.95
CA ALA A 54 19.65 -12.82 14.17
C ALA A 54 20.08 -14.30 14.12
N THR A 55 19.86 -15.00 13.01
CA THR A 55 20.34 -16.38 12.81
C THR A 55 21.86 -16.45 12.93
N SER A 56 22.58 -15.55 12.27
CA SER A 56 24.04 -15.51 12.34
C SER A 56 24.56 -15.25 13.77
N LEU A 57 23.84 -14.48 14.58
CA LEU A 57 24.22 -14.25 15.98
C LEU A 57 23.96 -15.48 16.85
N LEU A 58 22.83 -16.17 16.64
CA LEU A 58 22.48 -17.40 17.34
C LEU A 58 23.50 -18.52 17.06
N ASP A 59 23.94 -18.67 15.81
CA ASP A 59 24.95 -19.68 15.43
C ASP A 59 26.32 -19.45 16.09
N ASN A 60 26.62 -18.22 16.53
CA ASN A 60 27.90 -17.83 17.11
C ASN A 60 27.83 -17.50 18.62
N SER A 61 26.67 -17.72 19.28
CA SER A 61 26.46 -17.38 20.69
C SER A 61 26.85 -18.55 21.62
N PRO A 62 27.55 -18.30 22.75
CA PRO A 62 27.67 -19.29 23.83
C PRO A 62 26.30 -19.62 24.46
N GLU A 63 26.24 -20.73 25.20
CA GLU A 63 25.01 -21.30 25.80
C GLU A 63 24.14 -20.25 26.51
N PHE A 64 22.81 -20.43 26.39
CA PHE A 64 21.76 -19.56 26.96
C PHE A 64 21.92 -19.20 28.45
N ALA A 65 22.73 -19.96 29.20
CA ALA A 65 22.93 -19.81 30.65
C ALA A 65 23.83 -18.63 31.06
N GLU A 66 24.54 -17.99 30.13
CA GLU A 66 25.51 -16.91 30.43
C GLU A 66 25.06 -15.49 30.03
N ARG A 67 23.82 -15.30 29.53
CA ARG A 67 23.35 -14.00 29.02
C ARG A 67 23.08 -12.96 30.12
N ASP A 68 23.60 -11.75 29.91
CA ASP A 68 23.33 -10.60 30.78
C ASP A 68 21.92 -10.04 30.52
N SER A 69 21.32 -9.45 31.54
CA SER A 69 20.02 -8.76 31.52
C SER A 69 19.84 -7.76 30.37
N ALA A 70 20.93 -7.12 29.94
CA ALA A 70 20.95 -6.19 28.81
C ALA A 70 20.76 -6.88 27.44
N GLU A 71 21.26 -8.11 27.28
CA GLU A 71 21.07 -8.89 26.05
C GLU A 71 19.62 -9.38 25.93
N GLU A 72 19.03 -9.81 27.05
CA GLU A 72 17.63 -10.24 27.09
C GLU A 72 16.67 -9.10 26.73
N GLU A 73 16.95 -7.88 27.19
CA GLU A 73 16.18 -6.70 26.83
C GLU A 73 16.33 -6.34 25.34
N ALA A 74 17.54 -6.44 24.79
CA ALA A 74 17.78 -6.22 23.37
C ALA A 74 17.03 -7.25 22.49
N ILE A 75 16.96 -8.51 22.92
CA ILE A 75 16.22 -9.57 22.23
C ILE A 75 14.73 -9.24 22.21
N ARG A 76 14.13 -8.93 23.37
CA ARG A 76 12.70 -8.57 23.47
C ARG A 76 12.33 -7.39 22.58
N GLN A 77 13.11 -6.32 22.62
CA GLN A 77 12.87 -5.14 21.77
C GLN A 77 12.92 -5.49 20.29
N ALA A 78 13.83 -6.39 19.91
CA ALA A 78 13.98 -6.81 18.54
C ALA A 78 12.81 -7.71 18.06
N GLU A 79 12.32 -8.60 18.92
CA GLU A 79 11.09 -9.39 18.68
C GLU A 79 9.86 -8.50 18.52
N ASP A 80 9.69 -7.50 19.39
CA ASP A 80 8.58 -6.55 19.34
C ASP A 80 8.59 -5.74 18.03
N ASN A 81 9.78 -5.28 17.61
CA ASN A 81 9.97 -4.57 16.36
C ASN A 81 9.66 -5.45 15.14
N ALA A 82 10.11 -6.72 15.15
CA ALA A 82 9.81 -7.67 14.09
C ALA A 82 8.30 -7.94 14.00
N ALA A 83 7.63 -8.14 15.13
CA ALA A 83 6.19 -8.35 15.19
C ALA A 83 5.42 -7.12 14.68
N ALA A 84 5.85 -5.91 15.03
CA ALA A 84 5.27 -4.66 14.54
C ALA A 84 5.45 -4.52 13.01
N ALA A 85 6.63 -4.84 12.49
CA ALA A 85 6.91 -4.83 11.06
C ALA A 85 6.02 -5.83 10.30
N SER A 86 5.89 -7.06 10.79
CA SER A 86 5.03 -8.08 10.18
C SER A 86 3.56 -7.64 10.16
N ARG A 87 3.05 -7.06 11.26
CA ARG A 87 1.69 -6.50 11.30
C ARG A 87 1.50 -5.40 10.26
N ARG A 88 2.47 -4.50 10.12
CA ARG A 88 2.43 -3.41 9.14
C ARG A 88 2.45 -3.93 7.70
N ILE A 89 3.31 -4.91 7.39
CA ILE A 89 3.37 -5.55 6.06
C ILE A 89 2.01 -6.15 5.69
N LYS A 90 1.36 -6.85 6.63
CA LYS A 90 0.02 -7.40 6.42
C LYS A 90 -1.00 -6.31 6.10
N GLN A 91 -1.05 -5.24 6.89
CA GLN A 91 -1.96 -4.11 6.67
C GLN A 91 -1.75 -3.47 5.28
N ILE A 92 -0.49 -3.21 4.90
CA ILE A 92 -0.21 -2.62 3.58
C ILE A 92 -0.65 -3.56 2.46
N THR A 93 -0.48 -4.88 2.63
CA THR A 93 -0.93 -5.88 1.66
C THR A 93 -2.44 -5.87 1.50
N GLU A 94 -3.20 -5.75 2.59
CA GLU A 94 -4.65 -5.58 2.56
C GLU A 94 -5.06 -4.27 1.87
N HIS A 95 -4.36 -3.16 2.14
CA HIS A 95 -4.60 -1.89 1.47
C HIS A 95 -4.34 -1.97 -0.05
N ILE A 96 -3.23 -2.60 -0.46
CA ILE A 96 -2.92 -2.83 -1.89
C ILE A 96 -4.05 -3.64 -2.54
N ALA A 97 -4.53 -4.70 -1.89
CA ALA A 97 -5.63 -5.50 -2.41
C ALA A 97 -6.92 -4.67 -2.59
N GLN A 98 -7.24 -3.80 -1.64
CA GLN A 98 -8.40 -2.92 -1.74
C GLN A 98 -8.24 -1.87 -2.85
N LEU A 99 -7.06 -1.27 -2.98
CA LEU A 99 -6.76 -0.31 -4.05
C LEU A 99 -6.84 -0.96 -5.44
N ASN A 100 -6.38 -2.20 -5.58
CA ASN A 100 -6.51 -2.95 -6.84
C ASN A 100 -7.97 -3.21 -7.22
N LYS A 101 -8.86 -3.48 -6.24
CA LYS A 101 -10.30 -3.58 -6.50
C LYS A 101 -10.88 -2.26 -6.99
N MET A 102 -10.55 -1.16 -6.32
CA MET A 102 -10.99 0.19 -6.74
C MET A 102 -10.48 0.55 -8.14
N LEU A 103 -9.24 0.17 -8.48
CA LEU A 103 -8.69 0.37 -9.81
C LEU A 103 -9.48 -0.42 -10.86
N ALA A 104 -9.79 -1.68 -10.58
CA ALA A 104 -10.59 -2.52 -11.48
C ALA A 104 -12.01 -1.95 -11.68
N ASP A 105 -12.63 -1.41 -10.63
CA ASP A 105 -13.95 -0.75 -10.75
C ASP A 105 -13.87 0.50 -11.65
N VAL A 106 -12.80 1.30 -11.52
CA VAL A 106 -12.57 2.48 -12.38
C VAL A 106 -12.29 2.08 -13.82
N ASP A 107 -11.47 1.04 -14.04
CA ASP A 107 -11.17 0.52 -15.37
C ASP A 107 -12.45 -0.04 -16.03
N ALA A 108 -13.29 -0.75 -15.29
CA ALA A 108 -14.58 -1.23 -15.80
C ALA A 108 -15.53 -0.10 -16.21
N VAL A 109 -15.53 1.02 -15.47
CA VAL A 109 -16.30 2.20 -15.88
C VAL A 109 -15.75 2.78 -17.19
N LEU A 110 -14.41 2.90 -17.32
CA LEU A 110 -13.75 3.43 -18.51
C LEU A 110 -13.92 2.52 -19.75
N ASP A 111 -13.91 1.20 -19.56
CA ASP A 111 -14.07 0.21 -20.63
C ASP A 111 -15.54 0.04 -21.04
N GLY A 112 -16.48 0.18 -20.10
CA GLY A 112 -17.93 0.12 -20.33
C GLY A 112 -18.52 1.43 -20.86
N THR A 113 -17.74 2.50 -20.87
CA THR A 113 -18.15 3.77 -21.48
C THR A 113 -17.93 3.77 -22.99
N ASP A 114 -19.01 3.55 -23.75
CA ASP A 114 -19.19 4.25 -25.04
C ASP A 114 -19.40 5.76 -24.72
N LEU A 115 -18.33 6.48 -24.40
CA LEU A 115 -18.31 7.96 -24.30
C LEU A 115 -17.99 8.60 -25.64
#